data_AF-A0A1V4YRD4-F1
#
_entry.id   AF-A0A1V4YRD4-F1
#
_cell.length_a   1.000
_cell.length_b   1.000
_cell.length_c   1.000
_cell.angle_alpha   90.00
_cell.angle_beta   90.00
_cell.angle_gamma   90.00
#
_symmetry.space_group_name_H-M   'P 1'
#
loop_
_entity.id
_entity.type
_entity.pdbx_description
1 polymer ?
#
loop_
_entity_poly.entity_id
_entity_poly.type
_entity_poly.pdbx_seq_one_letter_code
_entity_poly.pdbx_strand_id
1 'polypeptide(L)'
;MKYEDIFELVRDLRFDSKQSICEEEYFEIFIYRPSKLSKRFKSYDVNKNFQIWLQHKEREFKPNHLRIMIDLYLRTRSRPELKKDLLLCFDNIFYHNCPEEEIKIFDDEHFEHALNPLRITAYLHQLFIIEQDYCYHRESRYDPPSLFYQGWLRQFVDSPKEIDNLCMSFCRGQPPIEQYTVYENKKHKNYCSEREDLWYLKLQSKVV
;
A
#
# COMPACT_ATOMS: atom_id res chain seq x y z
N MET A 1 -6.30 4.61 13.25
CA MET A 1 -6.90 5.83 12.66
C MET A 1 -7.43 5.47 11.29
N LYS A 2 -8.61 5.98 10.91
CA LYS A 2 -9.20 5.71 9.59
C LYS A 2 -8.53 6.56 8.50
N TYR A 3 -8.85 6.29 7.24
CA TYR A 3 -8.31 7.02 6.09
C TYR A 3 -8.51 8.52 6.24
N GLU A 4 -9.72 8.95 6.55
CA GLU A 4 -10.11 10.35 6.63
C GLU A 4 -9.31 11.10 7.69
N ASP A 5 -9.12 10.50 8.88
CA ASP A 5 -8.35 11.09 9.97
C ASP A 5 -6.88 11.33 9.55
N ILE A 6 -6.24 10.31 8.96
CA ILE A 6 -4.84 10.44 8.51
C ILE A 6 -4.75 11.42 7.34
N PHE A 7 -5.74 11.44 6.45
CA PHE A 7 -5.78 12.37 5.34
C PHE A 7 -5.90 13.83 5.82
N GLU A 8 -6.69 14.10 6.85
CA GLU A 8 -6.76 15.41 7.51
C GLU A 8 -5.41 15.80 8.13
N LEU A 9 -4.76 14.89 8.85
CA LEU A 9 -3.40 15.11 9.37
C LEU A 9 -2.40 15.43 8.24
N VAL A 10 -2.47 14.71 7.12
CA VAL A 10 -1.62 14.95 5.95
C VAL A 10 -1.90 16.32 5.34
N ARG A 11 -3.16 16.74 5.24
CA ARG A 11 -3.55 18.05 4.70
C ARG A 11 -3.04 19.20 5.57
N ASP A 12 -3.24 19.08 6.88
CA ASP A 12 -2.92 20.12 7.85
C ASP A 12 -1.46 20.10 8.33
N LEU A 13 -0.67 19.12 7.85
CA LEU A 13 0.75 18.97 8.18
C LEU A 13 1.53 20.26 7.89
N ARG A 14 2.12 20.84 8.93
CA ARG A 14 2.95 22.04 8.80
C ARG A 14 4.29 21.71 8.14
N PHE A 15 4.87 22.73 7.52
CA PHE A 15 6.22 22.61 6.99
C PHE A 15 7.22 22.36 8.11
N ASP A 16 8.19 21.51 7.81
CA ASP A 16 9.34 21.18 8.64
C ASP A 16 8.99 20.59 10.03
N SER A 17 7.76 20.10 10.21
CA SER A 17 7.33 19.36 11.40
C SER A 17 7.15 17.87 11.12
N LYS A 18 7.62 17.03 12.05
CA LYS A 18 7.30 15.60 12.10
C LYS A 18 5.97 15.40 12.81
N GLN A 19 5.13 14.52 12.27
CA GLN A 19 3.87 14.09 12.90
C GLN A 19 3.87 12.56 12.98
N SER A 20 3.89 12.00 14.20
CA SER A 20 3.76 10.56 14.42
C SER A 20 2.35 10.09 14.02
N ILE A 21 2.29 8.91 13.40
CA ILE A 21 1.08 8.29 12.88
C ILE A 21 0.82 6.95 13.56
N CYS A 22 1.85 6.13 13.74
CA CYS A 22 1.72 4.82 14.37
C CYS A 22 3.05 4.44 15.02
N GLU A 23 2.96 3.94 16.26
CA GLU A 23 4.09 3.45 17.03
C GLU A 23 3.80 2.01 17.49
N GLU A 24 4.80 1.15 17.35
CA GLU A 24 4.74 -0.25 17.77
C GLU A 24 6.14 -0.76 18.11
N GLU A 25 6.35 -1.10 19.37
CA GLU A 25 7.64 -1.55 19.92
C GLU A 25 8.82 -0.62 19.55
N TYR A 26 9.60 -1.03 18.55
CA TYR A 26 10.80 -0.33 18.06
C TYR A 26 10.57 0.38 16.72
N PHE A 27 9.32 0.47 16.27
CA PHE A 27 8.92 1.08 15.03
C PHE A 27 8.07 2.33 15.27
N GLU A 28 8.37 3.38 14.52
CA GLU A 28 7.53 4.57 14.42
C GLU A 28 7.35 4.94 12.96
N ILE A 29 6.10 5.15 12.55
CA ILE A 29 5.76 5.78 11.29
C ILE A 29 5.43 7.24 11.57
N PHE A 30 6.12 8.15 10.90
CA PHE A 30 5.80 9.57 10.95
C PHE A 30 5.80 10.18 9.55
N ILE A 31 5.04 11.26 9.40
CA ILE A 31 4.99 12.06 8.18
C ILE A 31 5.72 13.39 8.37
N TYR A 32 6.30 13.90 7.28
CA TYR A 32 7.08 15.14 7.28
C TYR A 32 6.91 15.89 5.96
N ARG A 33 6.66 17.20 6.02
CA ARG A 33 6.54 18.05 4.82
C ARG A 33 7.72 19.02 4.74
N PRO A 34 8.69 18.83 3.81
CA PRO A 34 9.81 19.76 3.66
C PRO A 34 9.34 21.11 3.07
N SER A 35 9.81 22.23 3.63
CA SER A 35 9.60 23.56 3.03
C SER A 35 10.39 23.74 1.72
N LYS A 36 11.51 23.03 1.56
CA LYS A 36 12.38 23.10 0.38
C LYS A 36 12.39 21.78 -0.37
N LEU A 37 11.88 21.80 -1.60
CA LEU A 37 11.93 20.64 -2.49
C LEU A 37 13.33 20.44 -3.06
N SER A 38 13.73 19.17 -3.24
CA SER A 38 14.99 18.87 -3.93
C SER A 38 14.91 19.25 -5.41
N LYS A 39 16.06 19.43 -6.07
CA LYS A 39 16.12 19.78 -7.49
C LYS A 39 15.36 18.80 -8.40
N ARG A 40 15.18 17.54 -7.97
CA ARG A 40 14.44 16.51 -8.71
C ARG A 40 12.92 16.72 -8.68
N PHE A 41 12.40 17.38 -7.65
CA PHE A 41 10.97 17.55 -7.42
C PHE A 41 10.50 18.99 -7.65
N LYS A 42 11.22 19.78 -8.45
CA LYS A 42 10.87 21.19 -8.73
C LYS A 42 9.47 21.41 -9.29
N SER A 43 8.89 20.39 -9.93
CA SER A 43 7.54 20.45 -10.53
C SER A 43 6.42 20.03 -9.58
N TYR A 44 6.74 19.63 -8.34
CA TYR A 44 5.74 19.14 -7.39
C TYR A 44 5.14 20.31 -6.61
N ASP A 45 3.87 20.19 -6.26
CA ASP A 45 3.23 21.11 -5.32
C ASP A 45 3.79 20.89 -3.92
N VAL A 46 4.56 21.87 -3.44
CA VAL A 46 5.18 21.83 -2.11
C VAL A 46 4.14 21.68 -0.98
N ASN A 47 2.91 22.16 -1.17
CA ASN A 47 1.84 22.06 -0.18
C ASN A 47 1.22 20.66 -0.10
N LYS A 48 1.45 19.81 -1.11
CA LYS A 48 0.97 18.43 -1.13
C LYS A 48 2.08 17.42 -0.88
N ASN A 49 3.34 17.78 -1.15
CA ASN A 49 4.47 16.88 -1.07
C ASN A 49 4.91 16.57 0.38
N PHE A 50 4.17 15.69 1.04
CA PHE A 50 4.60 15.07 2.30
C PHE A 50 5.49 13.85 2.02
N GLN A 51 6.27 13.46 3.02
CA GLN A 51 7.15 12.29 2.99
C GLN A 51 6.71 11.34 4.10
N ILE A 52 6.68 10.05 3.79
CA ILE A 52 6.46 8.98 4.75
C ILE A 52 7.83 8.48 5.22
N TRP A 53 8.02 8.44 6.53
CA TRP A 53 9.23 7.94 7.17
C TRP A 53 8.89 6.77 8.08
N LEU A 54 9.82 5.82 8.12
CA LEU A 54 9.83 4.71 9.05
C LEU A 54 11.10 4.79 9.88
N GLN A 55 10.95 4.85 11.19
CA GLN A 55 12.01 4.66 12.14
C GLN A 55 11.99 3.22 12.62
N HIS A 56 13.15 2.57 12.65
CA HIS A 56 13.35 1.29 13.32
C HIS A 56 14.58 1.42 14.23
N LYS A 57 14.33 1.37 15.55
CA LYS A 57 15.33 1.70 16.58
C LYS A 57 15.89 3.11 16.34
N GLU A 58 17.20 3.24 16.13
CA GLU A 58 17.88 4.51 15.91
C GLU A 58 17.93 4.94 14.44
N ARG A 59 17.45 4.09 13.51
CA ARG A 59 17.58 4.33 12.07
C ARG A 59 16.27 4.83 11.47
N GLU A 60 16.30 6.04 10.94
CA GLU A 60 15.23 6.60 10.11
C GLU A 60 15.52 6.37 8.63
N PHE A 61 14.49 5.99 7.86
CA PHE A 61 14.56 5.90 6.40
C PHE A 61 13.19 6.11 5.78
N LYS A 62 13.17 6.40 4.48
CA LYS A 62 11.92 6.49 3.69
C LYS A 62 11.62 5.13 3.08
N PRO A 63 10.62 4.39 3.58
CA PRO A 63 10.19 3.17 2.92
C PRO A 63 9.61 3.51 1.54
N ASN A 64 9.59 2.52 0.65
CA ASN A 64 8.89 2.61 -0.62
C ASN A 64 7.82 1.52 -0.69
N HIS A 65 6.97 1.58 -1.71
CA HIS A 65 5.87 0.64 -1.93
C HIS A 65 6.34 -0.82 -1.96
N LEU A 66 7.54 -1.07 -2.50
CA LEU A 66 8.11 -2.41 -2.63
C LEU A 66 8.34 -3.08 -1.26
N ARG A 67 8.62 -2.32 -0.19
CA ARG A 67 8.77 -2.88 1.16
C ARG A 67 7.51 -3.62 1.62
N ILE A 68 6.33 -3.03 1.38
CA ILE A 68 5.04 -3.66 1.74
C ILE A 68 4.78 -4.88 0.88
N MET A 69 5.05 -4.77 -0.43
CA MET A 69 4.87 -5.88 -1.36
C MET A 69 5.73 -7.09 -0.98
N ILE A 70 6.99 -6.86 -0.61
CA ILE A 70 7.89 -7.91 -0.13
C ILE A 70 7.43 -8.46 1.23
N ASP A 71 7.05 -7.59 2.17
CA ASP A 71 6.57 -8.01 3.50
C ASP A 71 5.36 -8.96 3.39
N LEU A 72 4.36 -8.58 2.59
CA LEU A 72 3.16 -9.40 2.40
C LEU A 72 3.42 -10.67 1.59
N TYR A 73 4.33 -10.62 0.62
CA TYR A 73 4.80 -11.83 -0.07
C TYR A 73 5.42 -12.82 0.92
N LEU A 74 6.34 -12.36 1.79
CA LEU A 74 7.00 -13.21 2.79
C LEU A 74 6.00 -13.83 3.76
N ARG A 75 5.07 -13.02 4.28
CA ARG A 75 3.99 -13.47 5.17
C ARG A 75 3.16 -14.57 4.52
N THR A 76 2.74 -14.34 3.27
CA THR A 76 1.95 -15.31 2.50
C THR A 76 2.72 -16.60 2.22
N ARG A 77 4.03 -16.54 2.01
CA ARG A 77 4.85 -17.75 1.86
C ARG A 77 5.02 -18.51 3.17
N SER A 78 5.09 -17.80 4.31
CA SER A 78 5.17 -18.43 5.64
C SER A 78 3.85 -19.03 6.12
N ARG A 79 2.71 -18.43 5.75
CA ARG A 79 1.34 -18.87 6.13
C ARG A 79 0.42 -18.87 4.89
N PRO A 80 0.59 -19.81 3.94
CA PRO A 80 -0.18 -19.82 2.69
C PRO A 80 -1.70 -19.91 2.87
N GLU A 81 -2.15 -20.53 3.95
CA GLU A 81 -3.56 -20.65 4.35
C GLU A 81 -4.21 -19.31 4.66
N LEU A 82 -3.44 -18.32 5.16
CA LEU A 82 -3.93 -16.97 5.49
C LEU A 82 -3.93 -16.03 4.27
N LYS A 83 -3.56 -16.50 3.08
CA LYS A 83 -3.44 -15.67 1.88
C LYS A 83 -4.71 -14.88 1.58
N LYS A 84 -5.87 -15.53 1.64
CA LYS A 84 -7.16 -14.90 1.32
C LYS A 84 -7.52 -13.83 2.34
N ASP A 85 -7.26 -14.12 3.62
CA ASP A 85 -7.53 -13.18 4.71
C ASP A 85 -6.61 -11.96 4.60
N LEU A 86 -5.33 -12.16 4.27
CA LEU A 86 -4.39 -11.06 4.01
C LEU A 86 -4.85 -10.20 2.83
N LEU A 87 -5.25 -10.82 1.72
CA LEU A 87 -5.77 -10.08 0.58
C LEU A 87 -7.02 -9.26 0.96
N LEU A 88 -7.94 -9.86 1.71
CA LEU A 88 -9.19 -9.19 2.11
C LEU A 88 -8.91 -8.02 3.05
N CYS A 89 -8.08 -8.22 4.06
CA CYS A 89 -7.66 -7.18 5.00
C CYS A 89 -7.06 -5.96 4.28
N PHE A 90 -6.13 -6.18 3.34
CA PHE A 90 -5.49 -5.08 2.61
C PHE A 90 -6.41 -4.47 1.53
N ASP A 91 -7.36 -5.22 0.97
CA ASP A 91 -8.43 -4.65 0.15
C ASP A 91 -9.36 -3.75 0.97
N ASN A 92 -9.73 -4.16 2.18
CA ASN A 92 -10.56 -3.35 3.07
C ASN A 92 -9.88 -2.04 3.48
N ILE A 93 -8.58 -2.07 3.78
CA ILE A 93 -7.80 -0.84 4.04
C ILE A 93 -7.75 0.04 2.79
N PHE A 94 -7.60 -0.54 1.60
CA PHE A 94 -7.71 0.19 0.33
C PHE A 94 -9.09 0.82 0.14
N TYR A 95 -10.15 0.20 0.65
CA TYR A 95 -11.50 0.77 0.73
C TYR A 95 -11.75 1.65 1.96
N HIS A 96 -10.67 2.15 2.58
CA HIS A 96 -10.68 3.12 3.67
C HIS A 96 -11.13 2.59 5.04
N ASN A 97 -11.25 1.27 5.22
CA ASN A 97 -11.46 0.71 6.55
C ASN A 97 -10.24 0.94 7.46
N CYS A 98 -10.46 0.89 8.77
CA CYS A 98 -9.42 1.17 9.77
C CYS A 98 -8.38 0.03 9.78
N PRO A 99 -7.08 0.31 9.58
CA PRO A 99 -6.02 -0.71 9.62
C PRO A 99 -6.02 -1.50 10.93
N GLU A 100 -6.24 -0.80 12.05
CA GLU A 100 -6.27 -1.40 13.39
C GLU A 100 -7.43 -2.38 13.58
N GLU A 101 -8.53 -2.21 12.86
CA GLU A 101 -9.69 -3.10 12.95
C GLU A 101 -9.50 -4.31 12.02
N GLU A 102 -9.03 -4.06 10.81
CA GLU A 102 -8.84 -5.09 9.78
C GLU A 102 -7.76 -6.13 10.13
N ILE A 103 -6.73 -5.73 10.89
CA ILE A 103 -5.63 -6.64 11.25
C ILE A 103 -5.94 -7.54 12.46
N LYS A 104 -7.00 -7.27 13.24
CA LYS A 104 -7.31 -8.02 14.48
C LYS A 104 -7.54 -9.50 14.26
N ILE A 105 -7.97 -9.88 13.06
CA ILE A 105 -8.15 -11.29 12.70
C ILE A 105 -6.83 -12.09 12.74
N PHE A 106 -5.69 -11.41 12.80
CA PHE A 106 -4.35 -12.00 12.86
C PHE A 106 -3.68 -11.87 14.24
N ASP A 107 -4.38 -11.42 15.28
CA ASP A 107 -3.77 -11.18 16.60
C ASP A 107 -3.14 -12.45 17.20
N ASP A 108 -3.74 -13.62 16.92
CA ASP A 108 -3.25 -14.93 17.36
C ASP A 108 -2.31 -15.62 16.35
N GLU A 109 -2.03 -14.96 15.22
CA GLU A 109 -1.26 -15.54 14.12
C GLU A 109 0.22 -15.15 14.19
N HIS A 110 1.09 -16.15 13.99
CA HIS A 110 2.53 -15.94 13.91
C HIS A 110 3.03 -16.05 12.46
N PHE A 111 3.62 -14.97 11.95
CA PHE A 111 4.29 -14.96 10.65
C PHE A 111 5.80 -15.09 10.84
N GLU A 112 6.35 -16.25 10.49
CA GLU A 112 7.78 -16.55 10.63
C GLU A 112 8.65 -15.58 9.82
N HIS A 113 8.16 -15.14 8.66
CA HIS A 113 8.86 -14.22 7.79
C HIS A 113 8.10 -12.89 7.67
N ALA A 114 8.67 -11.83 8.24
CA ALA A 114 8.18 -10.46 8.13
C ALA A 114 9.33 -9.44 8.19
N LEU A 115 9.16 -8.31 7.52
CA LEU A 115 10.06 -7.15 7.57
C LEU A 115 9.64 -6.13 8.62
N ASN A 116 8.34 -6.04 8.92
CA ASN A 116 7.77 -5.17 9.96
C ASN A 116 6.71 -5.93 10.75
N PRO A 117 6.30 -5.47 11.94
CA PRO A 117 5.02 -5.82 12.53
C PRO A 117 3.85 -5.59 11.54
N LEU A 118 2.79 -6.40 11.64
CA LEU A 118 1.70 -6.34 10.66
C LEU A 118 0.99 -4.99 10.69
N ARG A 119 0.81 -4.43 11.89
CA ARG A 119 0.23 -3.12 12.13
C ARG A 119 1.05 -2.01 11.46
N ILE A 120 2.38 -2.01 11.57
CA ILE A 120 3.25 -1.10 10.80
C ILE A 120 3.01 -1.24 9.28
N THR A 121 2.95 -2.46 8.75
CA THR A 121 2.69 -2.68 7.32
C THR A 121 1.31 -2.15 6.90
N ALA A 122 0.28 -2.32 7.74
CA ALA A 122 -1.08 -1.86 7.48
C ALA A 122 -1.19 -0.32 7.47
N TYR A 123 -0.55 0.37 8.43
CA TYR A 123 -0.52 1.84 8.42
C TYR A 123 0.33 2.42 7.28
N LEU A 124 1.46 1.79 6.93
CA LEU A 124 2.22 2.19 5.74
C LEU A 124 1.40 2.03 4.46
N HIS A 125 0.59 0.98 4.36
CA HIS A 125 -0.28 0.74 3.22
C HIS A 125 -1.29 1.87 3.04
N GLN A 126 -2.01 2.23 4.11
CA GLN A 126 -2.94 3.38 4.08
C GLN A 126 -2.23 4.69 3.71
N LEU A 127 -1.04 4.96 4.27
CA LEU A 127 -0.29 6.17 3.93
C LEU A 127 0.15 6.22 2.47
N PHE A 128 0.53 5.09 1.87
CA PHE A 128 0.87 5.06 0.45
C PHE A 128 -0.35 5.22 -0.45
N ILE A 129 -1.53 4.74 -0.04
CA ILE A 129 -2.78 5.04 -0.74
C ILE A 129 -3.03 6.55 -0.72
N ILE A 130 -2.94 7.18 0.45
CA ILE A 130 -3.07 8.65 0.61
C ILE A 130 -2.03 9.38 -0.25
N GLU A 131 -0.77 8.93 -0.25
CA GLU A 131 0.29 9.51 -1.10
C GLU A 131 -0.10 9.46 -2.59
N GLN A 132 -0.61 8.31 -3.06
CA GLN A 132 -1.02 8.16 -4.46
C GLN A 132 -2.26 9.01 -4.80
N ASP A 133 -3.25 9.09 -3.91
CA ASP A 133 -4.47 9.83 -4.18
C ASP A 133 -4.26 11.35 -4.09
N TYR A 134 -3.40 11.81 -3.17
CA TYR A 134 -3.23 13.24 -2.89
C TYR A 134 -2.08 13.88 -3.66
N CYS A 135 -0.94 13.19 -3.78
CA CYS A 135 0.29 13.77 -4.35
C CYS A 135 0.43 13.49 -5.85
N TYR A 136 -0.24 12.47 -6.40
CA TYR A 136 -0.09 12.12 -7.80
C TYR A 136 -0.77 13.17 -8.69
N HIS A 137 0.04 13.89 -9.46
CA HIS A 137 -0.40 15.04 -10.26
C HIS A 137 -0.37 14.79 -11.78
N ARG A 138 0.01 13.58 -12.21
CA ARG A 138 0.13 13.22 -13.62
C ARG A 138 -1.14 12.52 -14.09
N GLU A 139 -1.29 12.38 -15.40
CA GLU A 139 -2.34 11.53 -15.93
C GLU A 139 -2.03 10.05 -15.63
N SER A 140 -2.91 9.41 -14.87
CA SER A 140 -2.83 7.98 -14.59
C SER A 140 -3.64 7.17 -15.60
N ARG A 141 -3.19 5.95 -15.93
CA ARG A 141 -4.00 4.96 -16.66
C ARG A 141 -5.02 4.24 -15.76
N TYR A 142 -4.98 4.52 -14.47
CA TYR A 142 -5.84 3.97 -13.44
C TYR A 142 -6.65 5.08 -12.80
N ASP A 143 -7.91 4.79 -12.50
CA ASP A 143 -8.79 5.63 -11.69
C ASP A 143 -9.47 4.75 -10.63
N PRO A 144 -9.12 4.92 -9.33
CA PRO A 144 -8.19 5.93 -8.80
C PRO A 144 -6.70 5.65 -9.13
N PRO A 145 -5.79 6.65 -9.02
CA PRO A 145 -4.35 6.44 -9.26
C PRO A 145 -3.71 5.39 -8.35
N SER A 146 -4.15 5.31 -7.09
CA SER A 146 -3.74 4.32 -6.10
C SER A 146 -4.00 2.86 -6.53
N LEU A 147 -4.91 2.62 -7.48
CA LEU A 147 -5.19 1.28 -7.99
C LEU A 147 -4.00 0.63 -8.70
N PHE A 148 -3.06 1.41 -9.26
CA PHE A 148 -1.80 0.85 -9.78
C PHE A 148 -1.00 0.15 -8.67
N TYR A 149 -0.91 0.81 -7.52
CA TYR A 149 -0.22 0.29 -6.34
C TYR A 149 -0.97 -0.90 -5.75
N GLN A 150 -2.30 -0.80 -5.60
CA GLN A 150 -3.12 -1.90 -5.09
C GLN A 150 -3.07 -3.15 -5.98
N GLY A 151 -3.10 -2.97 -7.30
CA GLY A 151 -2.97 -4.07 -8.26
C GLY A 151 -1.65 -4.82 -8.09
N TRP A 152 -0.55 -4.10 -7.83
CA TRP A 152 0.74 -4.72 -7.52
C TRP A 152 0.72 -5.43 -6.17
N LEU A 153 0.13 -4.84 -5.13
CA LEU A 153 0.01 -5.50 -3.83
C LEU A 153 -0.71 -6.86 -3.95
N ARG A 154 -1.89 -6.86 -4.59
CA ARG A 154 -2.65 -8.08 -4.88
C ARG A 154 -1.82 -9.10 -5.64
N GLN A 155 -1.10 -8.65 -6.68
CA GLN A 155 -0.24 -9.52 -7.46
C GLN A 155 0.92 -10.11 -6.63
N PHE A 156 1.57 -9.35 -5.77
CA PHE A 156 2.65 -9.88 -4.93
C PHE A 156 2.14 -10.94 -3.96
N VAL A 157 0.96 -10.74 -3.38
CA VAL A 157 0.38 -11.71 -2.43
C VAL A 157 -0.09 -12.97 -3.15
N ASP A 158 -0.66 -12.84 -4.35
CA ASP A 158 -1.36 -13.95 -4.99
C ASP A 158 -0.55 -14.68 -6.09
N SER A 159 0.40 -14.01 -6.74
CA SER A 159 1.09 -14.56 -7.91
C SER A 159 1.95 -15.79 -7.58
N PRO A 160 1.94 -16.83 -8.44
CA PRO A 160 2.84 -17.96 -8.30
C PRO A 160 4.31 -17.62 -8.64
N LYS A 161 4.54 -16.50 -9.35
CA LYS A 161 5.89 -16.05 -9.78
C LYS A 161 6.85 -15.87 -8.60
N GLU A 162 8.12 -16.05 -8.89
CA GLU A 162 9.23 -15.82 -7.98
C GLU A 162 9.32 -14.33 -7.61
N ILE A 163 9.79 -14.06 -6.39
CA ILE A 163 9.93 -12.69 -5.87
C ILE A 163 10.86 -11.85 -6.75
N ASP A 164 11.92 -12.42 -7.32
CA ASP A 164 12.84 -11.72 -8.22
C ASP A 164 12.13 -11.18 -9.46
N ASN A 165 11.27 -12.01 -10.06
CA ASN A 165 10.49 -11.64 -11.24
C ASN A 165 9.49 -10.53 -10.92
N LEU A 166 8.84 -10.61 -9.75
CA LEU A 166 7.91 -9.58 -9.28
C LEU A 166 8.64 -8.25 -9.00
N CYS A 167 9.73 -8.29 -8.23
CA CYS A 167 10.57 -7.12 -7.92
C CYS A 167 11.11 -6.46 -9.20
N MET A 168 11.64 -7.23 -10.14
CA MET A 168 12.16 -6.69 -11.40
C MET A 168 11.06 -6.05 -12.25
N SER A 169 9.87 -6.64 -12.31
CA SER A 169 8.74 -6.09 -13.05
C SER A 169 8.25 -4.76 -12.44
N PHE A 170 8.10 -4.73 -11.11
CA PHE A 170 7.73 -3.53 -10.37
C PHE A 170 8.77 -2.40 -10.55
N CYS A 171 10.06 -2.70 -10.34
CA CYS A 171 11.13 -1.72 -10.47
C CYS A 171 11.31 -1.18 -11.89
N ARG A 172 10.92 -1.95 -12.92
CA ARG A 172 10.88 -1.48 -14.32
C ARG A 172 9.65 -0.64 -14.64
N GLY A 173 8.77 -0.39 -13.67
CA GLY A 173 7.55 0.40 -13.87
C GLY A 173 6.52 -0.29 -14.76
N GLN A 174 6.54 -1.63 -14.83
CA GLN A 174 5.49 -2.36 -15.54
C GLN A 174 4.15 -2.21 -14.81
N PRO A 175 3.02 -2.21 -15.53
CA PRO A 175 1.72 -2.31 -14.88
C PRO A 175 1.55 -3.67 -14.20
N PRO A 176 0.77 -3.75 -13.10
CA PRO A 176 0.33 -5.04 -12.60
C PRO A 176 -0.52 -5.75 -13.67
N ILE A 177 -0.67 -7.06 -13.54
CA ILE A 177 -1.52 -7.85 -14.42
C ILE A 177 -2.95 -7.32 -14.32
N GLU A 178 -3.58 -7.12 -15.48
CA GLU A 178 -4.90 -6.52 -15.60
C GLU A 178 -5.94 -7.19 -14.69
N GLN A 179 -5.86 -8.51 -14.50
CA GLN A 179 -6.74 -9.29 -13.62
C GLN A 179 -6.92 -8.71 -12.22
N TYR A 180 -5.94 -8.00 -11.67
CA TYR A 180 -5.99 -7.45 -10.31
C TYR A 180 -6.60 -6.05 -10.23
N THR A 181 -6.94 -5.44 -11.38
CA THR A 181 -7.42 -4.05 -11.45
C THR A 181 -8.62 -3.86 -12.38
N VAL A 182 -8.90 -4.83 -13.24
CA VAL A 182 -9.83 -4.75 -14.38
C VAL A 182 -11.25 -4.31 -14.03
N TYR A 183 -11.79 -4.76 -12.90
CA TYR A 183 -13.16 -4.42 -12.46
C TYR A 183 -13.21 -3.17 -11.58
N GLU A 184 -12.06 -2.65 -11.13
CA GLU A 184 -11.99 -1.46 -10.27
C GLU A 184 -11.52 -0.21 -10.98
N ASN A 185 -10.80 -0.37 -12.10
CA ASN A 185 -10.31 0.75 -12.86
C ASN A 185 -11.46 1.41 -13.63
N LYS A 186 -11.90 2.60 -13.22
CA LYS A 186 -13.00 3.34 -13.90
C LYS A 186 -12.69 3.67 -15.35
N LYS A 187 -11.42 3.64 -15.76
CA LYS A 187 -10.99 3.83 -17.15
C LYS A 187 -11.04 2.55 -17.99
N HIS A 188 -11.33 1.41 -17.38
CA HIS A 188 -11.36 0.12 -18.06
C HIS A 188 -12.78 -0.25 -18.53
N LYS A 189 -12.89 -0.90 -19.69
CA LYS A 189 -14.17 -1.28 -20.30
C LYS A 189 -15.00 -2.26 -19.47
N ASN A 190 -14.34 -3.04 -18.60
CA ASN A 190 -14.99 -4.02 -17.73
C ASN A 190 -15.18 -3.49 -16.30
N TYR A 191 -15.02 -2.19 -16.06
CA TYR A 191 -15.26 -1.59 -14.75
C TYR A 191 -16.63 -2.01 -14.19
N CYS A 192 -16.67 -2.40 -12.92
CA CYS A 192 -17.88 -2.86 -12.26
C CYS A 192 -17.93 -2.30 -10.82
N SER A 193 -18.91 -1.45 -10.55
CA SER A 193 -19.07 -0.80 -9.23
C SER A 193 -19.39 -1.82 -8.14
N GLU A 194 -20.24 -2.80 -8.46
CA GLU A 194 -20.60 -3.91 -7.57
C GLU A 194 -19.78 -5.14 -7.94
N ARG A 195 -19.01 -5.64 -6.99
CA ARG A 195 -18.12 -6.79 -7.20
C ARG A 195 -18.03 -7.57 -5.90
N GLU A 196 -17.87 -8.88 -6.04
CA GLU A 196 -17.64 -9.75 -4.90
C GLU A 196 -16.23 -9.53 -4.34
N ASP A 197 -16.05 -9.81 -3.05
CA ASP A 197 -14.74 -9.79 -2.42
C ASP A 197 -13.78 -10.75 -3.14
N LEU A 198 -12.53 -10.29 -3.30
CA LEU A 198 -11.46 -11.07 -3.94
C LEU A 198 -11.82 -11.58 -5.35
N TRP A 199 -12.68 -10.84 -6.07
CA TRP A 199 -13.16 -11.18 -7.43
C TRP A 199 -12.04 -11.59 -8.40
N TYR A 200 -10.85 -10.99 -8.26
CA TYR A 200 -9.70 -11.25 -9.12
C TYR A 200 -9.12 -12.66 -8.97
N LEU A 201 -9.35 -13.34 -7.84
CA LEU A 201 -8.95 -14.74 -7.66
C LEU A 201 -9.80 -15.68 -8.52
N LYS A 202 -11.06 -15.31 -8.82
CA LYS A 202 -11.96 -16.11 -9.66
C LYS A 202 -11.69 -15.95 -11.16
N LEU A 203 -10.93 -14.93 -11.55
CA LEU A 203 -10.51 -14.76 -12.93
C LEU A 203 -9.37 -15.73 -13.31
N GLN A 204 -8.55 -16.13 -12.35
CA GLN A 204 -7.49 -17.12 -12.56
C GLN A 204 -8.05 -18.51 -12.90
N SER A 205 -9.15 -18.92 -12.25
CA SER A 205 -9.76 -20.23 -12.46
C SER A 205 -10.46 -20.38 -13.81
N LYS A 206 -10.55 -19.33 -14.63
CA LYS A 206 -11.04 -19.38 -16.02
C LYS A 206 -9.94 -19.61 -17.06
N VAL A 207 -8.68 -19.69 -16.62
CA VAL A 207 -7.52 -19.98 -17.47
C VAL A 207 -6.96 -21.34 -17.05
N VAL A 208 -7.68 -22.41 -17.39
CA VAL A 208 -7.19 -23.79 -17.42
C VAL A 208 -7.58 -24.40 -18.76
#